data_AF-A0A5B8UI97-F1
#
_entry.id   AF-A0A5B8UI97-F1
#
_cell.length_a   1.000
_cell.length_b   1.000
_cell.length_c   1.000
_cell.angle_alpha   90.00
_cell.angle_beta   90.00
_cell.angle_gamma   90.00
#
_symmetry.space_group_name_H-M   'P 1'
#
loop_
_entity.id
_entity.type
_entity.pdbx_description
1 polymer ?
#
loop_
_entity_poly.entity_id
_entity_poly.type
_entity_poly.pdbx_seq_one_letter_code
_entity_poly.pdbx_strand_id
1 'polypeptide(L)'
;MSKRFVVVLLTKSKSLSRMKAFRLPFFLFSFFSFSLFASAQVPLLESYPSSSNVVFLDFDGHVVEGTSWNGSGPIVCDPAGFDAAQITTIFNRVAEDYRPFTLNITTDSTKYWAAPATHRMRVVLTTSSSWYGSAGGVSYINSFTWGDNSPCFVFTALLNNNLKYIAEAASHEIGHTLGLRHQSAYDAQCNKLSEYNIGRGSGEIGWAPIMGNSYYENMTLWHYGSNPFGCNDIQDDLSIILGNDNGISYRTDDFGNTTAMAATATFTANAFSMQGIIEQPGDVDAVKFTVSTPGRFTLDASPYSIATGNVGADLDLEVSLADNMGNVLGVYNDPATLNTQIDTTLSTGAYYLLVQGKGNIYAPGYASLGSYTLNATLSGNSPLPVHKLQLKAATEKGQHKLDWEIVADEKVISQTIEVATDAKGLQSLASIEASQRTYTYRPSATGLFYYRVKVLFDNGRVYYSNTVALRGSDALGKPSLVGNVTSGTLTVSSPSAYTYAVFDVAGRAVAKGSVTQGLNVISPALSSNGIYLIQFENGAERWAEKFSKQ
;
A
#
# COMPACT_ATOMS: atom_id res chain seq x y z
N MET A 1 -30.96 -19.38 44.04
CA MET A 1 -31.89 -20.52 43.87
C MET A 1 -31.31 -21.46 42.83
N SER A 2 -30.76 -22.57 43.29
CA SER A 2 -30.10 -23.62 42.51
C SER A 2 -30.71 -24.93 42.95
N LYS A 3 -31.24 -25.75 42.03
CA LYS A 3 -31.43 -27.18 42.27
C LYS A 3 -31.26 -27.99 40.99
N ARG A 4 -30.16 -28.75 40.99
CA ARG A 4 -29.86 -29.95 40.20
C ARG A 4 -30.83 -31.09 40.59
N PHE A 5 -31.12 -31.98 39.65
CA PHE A 5 -31.54 -33.37 39.88
C PHE A 5 -30.78 -34.21 38.83
N VAL A 6 -29.72 -34.96 39.18
CA VAL A 6 -29.65 -36.27 39.86
C VAL A 6 -30.31 -37.40 39.07
N VAL A 7 -29.44 -38.24 38.49
CA VAL A 7 -29.70 -39.54 37.86
C VAL A 7 -29.77 -40.62 38.95
N VAL A 8 -30.75 -41.52 38.87
CA VAL A 8 -30.74 -42.82 39.58
C VAL A 8 -31.22 -43.92 38.62
N LEU A 9 -30.34 -44.90 38.39
CA LEU A 9 -30.62 -46.22 37.81
C LEU A 9 -30.90 -47.22 38.94
N LEU A 10 -31.78 -48.23 38.70
CA LEU A 10 -31.77 -49.63 39.25
C LEU A 10 -33.12 -50.32 38.85
N THR A 11 -33.16 -51.19 37.83
CA THR A 11 -33.01 -52.68 37.79
C THR A 11 -34.24 -53.56 38.10
N LYS A 12 -34.55 -54.47 37.13
CA LYS A 12 -35.11 -55.86 37.22
C LYS A 12 -36.59 -56.01 37.67
N SER A 13 -37.43 -56.95 37.22
CA SER A 13 -37.35 -58.15 36.36
C SER A 13 -38.77 -58.79 36.26
N LYS A 14 -38.96 -59.74 35.31
CA LYS A 14 -40.10 -60.69 35.08
C LYS A 14 -41.27 -60.13 34.26
N SER A 15 -41.93 -60.83 33.32
CA SER A 15 -41.82 -62.18 32.74
C SER A 15 -43.02 -62.33 31.76
N LEU A 16 -42.73 -62.68 30.50
CA LEU A 16 -43.51 -63.50 29.52
C LEU A 16 -45.05 -63.46 29.51
N SER A 17 -45.66 -63.15 28.34
CA SER A 17 -46.25 -64.19 27.45
C SER A 17 -47.20 -63.61 26.37
N ARG A 18 -47.04 -64.16 25.15
CA ARG A 18 -47.97 -64.27 24.01
C ARG A 18 -48.08 -63.14 22.97
N MET A 19 -47.34 -63.41 21.88
CA MET A 19 -47.51 -62.96 20.50
C MET A 19 -48.96 -62.97 19.99
N LYS A 20 -49.34 -61.88 19.32
CA LYS A 20 -50.21 -61.89 18.13
C LYS A 20 -49.59 -60.94 17.11
N ALA A 21 -49.26 -61.48 15.93
CA ALA A 21 -48.69 -60.74 14.81
C ALA A 21 -49.78 -59.88 14.14
N PHE A 22 -49.52 -58.59 13.99
CA PHE A 22 -50.32 -57.69 13.15
C PHE A 22 -49.40 -57.00 12.15
N ARG A 23 -49.79 -57.07 10.87
CA ARG A 23 -49.06 -56.53 9.72
C ARG A 23 -49.11 -54.99 9.75
N LEU A 24 -47.96 -54.34 9.60
CA LEU A 24 -47.83 -52.88 9.46
C LEU A 24 -47.51 -52.55 7.98
N PRO A 25 -48.19 -51.57 7.35
CA PRO A 25 -47.90 -51.21 5.96
C PRO A 25 -46.63 -50.37 5.85
N PHE A 26 -45.87 -50.63 4.80
CA PHE A 26 -44.65 -49.92 4.41
C PHE A 26 -45.06 -48.55 3.83
N PHE A 27 -44.92 -47.46 4.60
CA PHE A 27 -45.03 -46.10 4.07
C PHE A 27 -43.66 -45.67 3.56
N LEU A 28 -43.53 -45.56 2.24
CA LEU A 28 -42.39 -44.95 1.56
C LEU A 28 -42.40 -43.44 1.89
N PHE A 29 -41.51 -42.99 2.78
CA PHE A 29 -41.26 -41.56 2.99
C PHE A 29 -40.38 -41.06 1.84
N SER A 30 -40.99 -40.37 0.88
CA SER A 30 -40.27 -39.59 -0.12
C SER A 30 -39.65 -38.38 0.59
N PHE A 31 -38.33 -38.39 0.79
CA PHE A 31 -37.58 -37.22 1.23
C PHE A 31 -37.60 -36.18 0.09
N PHE A 32 -38.53 -35.24 0.15
CA PHE A 32 -38.40 -33.98 -0.58
C PHE A 32 -37.25 -33.19 0.07
N SER A 33 -36.08 -33.19 -0.56
CA SER A 33 -35.04 -32.21 -0.29
C SER A 33 -35.56 -30.83 -0.70
N PHE A 34 -36.21 -30.12 0.22
CA PHE A 34 -36.36 -28.67 0.11
C PHE A 34 -34.98 -28.07 0.32
N SER A 35 -34.33 -27.67 -0.78
CA SER A 35 -33.21 -26.74 -0.72
C SER A 35 -33.76 -25.43 -0.18
N LEU A 36 -33.58 -25.19 1.13
CA LEU A 36 -33.70 -23.86 1.71
C LEU A 36 -32.64 -22.98 1.03
N PHE A 37 -33.05 -22.16 0.07
CA PHE A 37 -32.25 -21.02 -0.35
C PHE A 37 -32.25 -20.03 0.81
N ALA A 38 -31.22 -20.09 1.64
CA ALA A 38 -30.94 -19.01 2.59
C ALA A 38 -30.46 -17.81 1.76
N SER A 39 -31.35 -16.84 1.51
CA SER A 39 -30.89 -15.52 1.07
C SER A 39 -30.03 -14.95 2.18
N ALA A 40 -28.82 -14.50 1.86
CA ALA A 40 -28.00 -13.76 2.81
C ALA A 40 -28.81 -12.55 3.28
N GLN A 41 -28.82 -12.30 4.59
CA GLN A 41 -29.48 -11.11 5.14
C GLN A 41 -28.83 -9.85 4.56
N VAL A 42 -29.64 -8.88 4.14
CA VAL A 42 -29.15 -7.56 3.72
C VAL A 42 -28.28 -6.98 4.84
N PRO A 43 -27.00 -6.65 4.56
CA PRO A 43 -26.13 -6.08 5.57
C PRO A 43 -26.71 -4.73 6.01
N LEU A 44 -26.69 -4.45 7.32
CA LEU A 44 -27.15 -3.17 7.87
C LEU A 44 -25.99 -2.18 7.84
N LEU A 45 -26.06 -1.20 6.93
CA LEU A 45 -25.00 -0.24 6.65
C LEU A 45 -25.54 1.19 6.80
N GLU A 46 -24.69 2.13 7.22
CA GLU A 46 -25.02 3.56 7.37
C GLU A 46 -23.79 4.41 6.99
N SER A 47 -23.98 5.44 6.16
CA SER A 47 -22.89 6.33 5.74
C SER A 47 -22.72 7.54 6.68
N TYR A 48 -23.77 7.89 7.44
CA TYR A 48 -23.76 8.98 8.41
C TYR A 48 -24.86 8.81 9.50
N PRO A 49 -24.66 7.93 10.50
CA PRO A 49 -25.70 7.56 11.47
C PRO A 49 -26.33 8.70 12.28
N SER A 50 -25.65 9.83 12.40
CA SER A 50 -26.13 11.02 13.13
C SER A 50 -27.10 11.89 12.33
N SER A 51 -27.28 11.65 11.03
CA SER A 51 -28.18 12.45 10.19
C SER A 51 -29.65 12.21 10.51
N SER A 52 -30.44 13.28 10.50
CA SER A 52 -31.90 13.19 10.43
C SER A 52 -32.43 13.02 8.99
N ASN A 53 -31.61 13.33 7.98
CA ASN A 53 -31.94 13.10 6.57
C ASN A 53 -31.48 11.70 6.18
N VAL A 54 -32.40 10.86 5.69
CA VAL A 54 -32.10 9.44 5.45
C VAL A 54 -32.55 8.99 4.07
N VAL A 55 -31.67 8.33 3.34
CA VAL A 55 -32.01 7.58 2.13
C VAL A 55 -31.82 6.10 2.39
N PHE A 56 -32.88 5.33 2.22
CA PHE A 56 -32.86 3.88 2.37
C PHE A 56 -32.81 3.19 1.01
N LEU A 57 -31.73 2.42 0.79
CA LEU A 57 -31.56 1.53 -0.35
C LEU A 57 -32.25 0.19 -0.04
N ASP A 58 -33.44 0.01 -0.61
CA ASP A 58 -34.31 -1.13 -0.38
C ASP A 58 -34.04 -2.23 -1.42
N PHE A 59 -33.36 -3.29 -1.02
CA PHE A 59 -33.02 -4.45 -1.85
C PHE A 59 -33.98 -5.63 -1.69
N ASP A 60 -34.86 -5.59 -0.67
CA ASP A 60 -35.67 -6.71 -0.22
C ASP A 60 -37.01 -6.82 -0.97
N GLY A 61 -37.32 -5.87 -1.83
CA GLY A 61 -38.61 -5.76 -2.49
C GLY A 61 -39.62 -4.98 -1.65
N HIS A 62 -40.64 -4.44 -2.31
CA HIS A 62 -41.58 -3.54 -1.67
C HIS A 62 -42.94 -3.51 -2.37
N VAL A 63 -44.02 -3.34 -1.61
CA VAL A 63 -45.34 -3.04 -2.17
C VAL A 63 -45.56 -1.54 -2.03
N VAL A 64 -45.62 -0.85 -3.17
CA VAL A 64 -45.87 0.59 -3.24
C VAL A 64 -47.36 0.81 -3.44
N GLU A 65 -47.99 1.49 -2.49
CA GLU A 65 -49.41 1.82 -2.49
C GLU A 65 -49.66 3.21 -1.87
N GLY A 66 -50.74 3.87 -2.27
CA GLY A 66 -51.12 5.18 -1.73
C GLY A 66 -50.24 6.36 -2.18
N THR A 67 -49.43 6.17 -3.23
CA THR A 67 -48.50 7.19 -3.76
C THR A 67 -48.93 7.67 -5.15
N SER A 68 -48.29 8.73 -5.65
CA SER A 68 -48.53 9.24 -7.01
C SER A 68 -48.22 8.21 -8.11
N TRP A 69 -47.42 7.19 -7.82
CA TRP A 69 -47.11 6.10 -8.76
C TRP A 69 -48.29 5.16 -9.03
N ASN A 70 -49.29 5.12 -8.14
CA ASN A 70 -50.34 4.10 -8.16
C ASN A 70 -51.52 4.40 -9.10
N GLY A 71 -51.27 5.10 -10.22
CA GLY A 71 -52.30 5.46 -11.21
C GLY A 71 -53.02 4.25 -11.83
N SER A 72 -52.37 3.09 -11.86
CA SER A 72 -52.92 1.82 -12.36
C SER A 72 -53.11 0.76 -11.27
N GLY A 73 -53.06 1.16 -9.98
CA GLY A 73 -53.13 0.28 -8.82
C GLY A 73 -51.80 0.11 -8.06
N PRO A 74 -51.77 -0.78 -7.04
CA PRO A 74 -50.55 -1.09 -6.28
C PRO A 74 -49.44 -1.67 -7.18
N ILE A 75 -48.19 -1.32 -6.87
CA ILE A 75 -47.01 -1.86 -7.55
C ILE A 75 -46.34 -2.84 -6.59
N VAL A 76 -46.15 -4.08 -7.03
CA VAL A 76 -45.42 -5.10 -6.28
C VAL A 76 -44.03 -5.23 -6.88
N CYS A 77 -43.01 -4.85 -6.12
CA CYS A 77 -41.61 -4.91 -6.51
C CYS A 77 -40.95 -6.14 -5.90
N ASP A 78 -40.37 -6.97 -6.76
CA ASP A 78 -39.55 -8.11 -6.37
C ASP A 78 -38.20 -7.63 -5.79
N PRO A 79 -37.56 -8.43 -4.92
CA PRO A 79 -36.21 -8.15 -4.45
C PRO A 79 -35.20 -7.96 -5.59
N ALA A 80 -34.12 -7.22 -5.34
CA ALA A 80 -33.05 -7.00 -6.29
C ALA A 80 -32.27 -8.30 -6.63
N GLY A 81 -32.24 -9.27 -5.70
CA GLY A 81 -31.58 -10.56 -5.88
C GLY A 81 -30.06 -10.55 -5.70
N PHE A 82 -29.51 -9.55 -5.01
CA PHE A 82 -28.07 -9.40 -4.75
C PHE A 82 -27.62 -10.04 -3.45
N ASP A 83 -26.37 -10.52 -3.42
CA ASP A 83 -25.72 -10.96 -2.19
C ASP A 83 -25.18 -9.79 -1.35
N ALA A 84 -24.73 -10.08 -0.13
CA ALA A 84 -24.25 -9.05 0.81
C ALA A 84 -23.03 -8.26 0.29
N ALA A 85 -22.13 -8.87 -0.50
CA ALA A 85 -20.97 -8.20 -1.05
C ALA A 85 -21.35 -7.26 -2.20
N GLN A 86 -22.29 -7.68 -3.05
CA GLN A 86 -22.87 -6.87 -4.10
C GLN A 86 -23.63 -5.66 -3.52
N ILE A 87 -24.44 -5.87 -2.48
CA ILE A 87 -25.15 -4.80 -1.76
C ILE A 87 -24.14 -3.80 -1.17
N THR A 88 -23.10 -4.29 -0.48
CA THR A 88 -22.07 -3.43 0.09
C THR A 88 -21.33 -2.62 -0.99
N THR A 89 -21.10 -3.20 -2.17
CA THR A 89 -20.48 -2.51 -3.31
C THR A 89 -21.34 -1.36 -3.82
N ILE A 90 -22.64 -1.59 -4.00
CA ILE A 90 -23.59 -0.55 -4.42
C ILE A 90 -23.70 0.53 -3.35
N PHE A 91 -23.87 0.12 -2.09
CA PHE A 91 -23.93 1.02 -0.94
C PHE A 91 -22.71 1.94 -0.86
N ASN A 92 -21.49 1.41 -0.98
CA ASN A 92 -20.27 2.19 -0.84
C ASN A 92 -20.12 3.28 -1.92
N ARG A 93 -20.57 3.01 -3.15
CA ARG A 93 -20.58 3.99 -4.24
C ARG A 93 -21.55 5.13 -3.95
N VAL A 94 -22.83 4.79 -3.71
CA VAL A 94 -23.86 5.78 -3.40
C VAL A 94 -23.50 6.56 -2.13
N ALA A 95 -22.93 5.90 -1.13
CA ALA A 95 -22.47 6.55 0.09
C ALA A 95 -21.32 7.54 -0.15
N GLU A 96 -20.50 7.33 -1.19
CA GLU A 96 -19.42 8.24 -1.54
C GLU A 96 -19.92 9.47 -2.30
N ASP A 97 -20.83 9.29 -3.27
CA ASP A 97 -21.47 10.41 -4.00
C ASP A 97 -22.12 11.42 -3.04
N TYR A 98 -22.67 10.92 -1.92
CA TYR A 98 -23.32 11.71 -0.88
C TYR A 98 -22.48 11.92 0.38
N ARG A 99 -21.21 11.51 0.38
CA ARG A 99 -20.27 11.71 1.50
C ARG A 99 -20.17 13.16 1.96
N PRO A 100 -20.17 14.18 1.07
CA PRO A 100 -20.02 15.56 1.48
C PRO A 100 -21.20 16.10 2.31
N PHE A 101 -22.36 15.43 2.30
CA PHE A 101 -23.60 15.97 2.84
C PHE A 101 -24.02 15.34 4.17
N THR A 102 -24.85 16.07 4.92
CA THR A 102 -25.59 15.57 6.08
C THR A 102 -26.77 14.70 5.63
N LEU A 103 -26.45 13.60 4.94
CA LEU A 103 -27.38 12.61 4.42
C LEU A 103 -26.88 11.22 4.78
N ASN A 104 -27.72 10.43 5.45
CA ASN A 104 -27.40 9.05 5.77
C ASN A 104 -27.92 8.15 4.65
N ILE A 105 -27.01 7.63 3.83
CA ILE A 105 -27.32 6.50 2.95
C ILE A 105 -27.31 5.25 3.83
N THR A 106 -28.35 4.44 3.76
CA THR A 106 -28.49 3.26 4.60
C THR A 106 -29.19 2.10 3.89
N THR A 107 -28.89 0.88 4.32
CA THR A 107 -29.64 -0.34 3.99
C THR A 107 -30.47 -0.85 5.17
N ASP A 108 -30.54 -0.08 6.26
CA ASP A 108 -31.31 -0.39 7.46
C ASP A 108 -32.64 0.37 7.47
N SER A 109 -33.74 -0.35 7.21
CA SER A 109 -35.10 0.23 7.21
C SER A 109 -35.49 0.84 8.57
N THR A 110 -34.88 0.45 9.69
CA THR A 110 -35.19 1.04 11.00
C THR A 110 -34.77 2.50 11.06
N LYS A 111 -33.72 2.88 10.33
CA LYS A 111 -33.24 4.26 10.22
C LYS A 111 -34.16 5.12 9.36
N TYR A 112 -34.66 4.55 8.26
CA TYR A 112 -35.71 5.18 7.45
C TYR A 112 -36.95 5.49 8.30
N TRP A 113 -37.44 4.50 9.06
CA TRP A 113 -38.64 4.70 9.88
C TRP A 113 -38.44 5.65 11.06
N ALA A 114 -37.21 5.77 11.58
CA ALA A 114 -36.87 6.72 12.64
C ALA A 114 -36.71 8.17 12.13
N ALA A 115 -36.38 8.37 10.86
CA ALA A 115 -36.26 9.69 10.26
C ALA A 115 -37.62 10.39 10.08
N PRO A 116 -37.67 11.74 10.13
CA PRO A 116 -38.89 12.49 9.83
C PRO A 116 -39.44 12.13 8.45
N ALA A 117 -40.75 12.02 8.31
CA ALA A 117 -41.37 11.61 7.04
C ALA A 117 -40.98 12.53 5.87
N THR A 118 -40.84 13.83 6.12
CA THR A 118 -40.44 14.84 5.13
C THR A 118 -38.92 14.96 4.92
N HIS A 119 -38.12 14.09 5.51
CA HIS A 119 -36.66 14.09 5.38
C HIS A 119 -36.14 12.66 5.21
N ARG A 120 -36.91 11.84 4.48
CA ARG A 120 -36.52 10.48 4.16
C ARG A 120 -36.98 10.07 2.77
N MET A 121 -36.15 9.29 2.10
CA MET A 121 -36.46 8.72 0.80
C MET A 121 -36.14 7.23 0.78
N ARG A 122 -36.98 6.46 0.07
CA ARG A 122 -36.74 5.06 -0.21
C ARG A 122 -36.39 4.92 -1.69
N VAL A 123 -35.26 4.29 -1.96
CA VAL A 123 -34.88 3.82 -3.29
C VAL A 123 -35.22 2.35 -3.36
N VAL A 124 -36.23 1.98 -4.16
CA VAL A 124 -36.59 0.57 -4.37
C VAL A 124 -35.73 0.01 -5.51
N LEU A 125 -34.75 -0.81 -5.15
CA LEU A 125 -33.92 -1.54 -6.11
C LEU A 125 -34.61 -2.86 -6.44
N THR A 126 -35.11 -2.99 -7.67
CA THR A 126 -36.02 -4.08 -8.03
C THR A 126 -35.76 -4.61 -9.43
N THR A 127 -36.04 -5.90 -9.61
CA THR A 127 -36.08 -6.53 -10.93
C THR A 127 -37.38 -6.25 -11.69
N SER A 128 -38.41 -5.73 -11.00
CA SER A 128 -39.74 -5.48 -11.57
C SER A 128 -39.85 -4.10 -12.23
N SER A 129 -39.93 -4.05 -13.57
CA SER A 129 -40.01 -2.81 -14.35
C SER A 129 -41.22 -2.69 -15.29
N SER A 130 -42.01 -3.77 -15.44
CA SER A 130 -43.09 -3.88 -16.43
C SER A 130 -44.20 -2.84 -16.26
N TRP A 131 -44.37 -2.30 -15.05
CA TRP A 131 -45.35 -1.27 -14.74
C TRP A 131 -44.95 0.14 -15.22
N TYR A 132 -43.66 0.39 -15.46
CA TYR A 132 -43.14 1.70 -15.87
C TYR A 132 -42.75 1.75 -17.35
N GLY A 133 -41.81 0.91 -17.78
CA GLY A 133 -41.24 0.97 -19.12
C GLY A 133 -39.74 0.68 -19.16
N SER A 134 -39.03 1.29 -20.12
CA SER A 134 -37.58 1.11 -20.31
C SER A 134 -36.80 2.32 -19.80
N ALA A 135 -36.27 2.20 -18.58
CA ALA A 135 -35.38 3.18 -17.95
C ALA A 135 -34.43 2.48 -16.98
N GLY A 136 -33.32 3.14 -16.61
CA GLY A 136 -32.44 2.66 -15.55
C GLY A 136 -33.06 2.85 -14.15
N GLY A 137 -33.76 3.96 -13.97
CA GLY A 137 -34.54 4.28 -12.78
C GLY A 137 -35.62 5.31 -13.10
N VAL A 138 -36.40 5.68 -12.08
CA VAL A 138 -37.34 6.80 -12.16
C VAL A 138 -37.62 7.41 -10.79
N SER A 139 -37.75 8.73 -10.76
CA SER A 139 -38.08 9.52 -9.59
C SER A 139 -39.02 10.68 -9.92
N TYR A 140 -39.80 11.10 -8.93
CA TYR A 140 -40.43 12.42 -8.97
C TYR A 140 -39.45 13.47 -8.46
N ILE A 141 -39.31 14.57 -9.21
CA ILE A 141 -38.47 15.69 -8.81
C ILE A 141 -39.04 16.36 -7.54
N ASN A 142 -38.17 16.71 -6.59
CA ASN A 142 -38.52 17.32 -5.28
C ASN A 142 -39.32 16.41 -4.32
N SER A 143 -39.37 15.10 -4.56
CA SER A 143 -40.16 14.17 -3.74
C SER A 143 -39.56 13.85 -2.37
N PHE A 144 -38.30 14.21 -2.10
CA PHE A 144 -37.63 13.96 -0.82
C PHE A 144 -38.42 14.51 0.39
N THR A 145 -39.16 15.60 0.18
CA THR A 145 -39.83 16.36 1.24
C THR A 145 -41.32 16.09 1.37
N TRP A 146 -41.91 15.24 0.53
CA TRP A 146 -43.38 15.07 0.45
C TRP A 146 -43.99 14.41 1.68
N GLY A 147 -43.25 13.53 2.37
CA GLY A 147 -43.75 12.86 3.57
C GLY A 147 -44.82 11.80 3.35
N ASP A 148 -45.14 11.47 2.10
CA ASP A 148 -46.15 10.47 1.72
C ASP A 148 -45.56 9.06 1.49
N ASN A 149 -44.24 8.91 1.61
CA ASN A 149 -43.46 7.70 1.32
C ASN A 149 -43.47 7.28 -0.16
N SER A 150 -43.72 8.21 -1.10
CA SER A 150 -43.45 8.00 -2.53
C SER A 150 -41.97 7.64 -2.74
N PRO A 151 -41.62 6.43 -3.19
CA PRO A 151 -40.22 6.06 -3.42
C PRO A 151 -39.74 6.55 -4.79
N CYS A 152 -38.43 6.46 -5.01
CA CYS A 152 -37.87 6.31 -6.36
C CYS A 152 -37.48 4.86 -6.64
N PHE A 153 -37.27 4.52 -7.90
CA PHE A 153 -37.01 3.16 -8.34
C PHE A 153 -35.73 3.04 -9.14
N VAL A 154 -35.02 1.93 -8.96
CA VAL A 154 -33.91 1.51 -9.82
C VAL A 154 -34.20 0.11 -10.34
N PHE A 155 -34.24 -0.03 -11.67
CA PHE A 155 -34.62 -1.26 -12.35
C PHE A 155 -33.39 -2.12 -12.65
N THR A 156 -32.97 -2.92 -11.67
CA THR A 156 -31.69 -3.64 -11.67
C THR A 156 -31.53 -4.57 -12.88
N ALA A 157 -32.61 -5.25 -13.27
CA ALA A 157 -32.63 -6.14 -14.42
C ALA A 157 -32.43 -5.40 -15.76
N LEU A 158 -32.98 -4.19 -15.91
CA LEU A 158 -32.78 -3.36 -17.11
C LEU A 158 -31.37 -2.78 -17.20
N LEU A 159 -30.68 -2.70 -16.06
CA LEU A 159 -29.27 -2.31 -15.94
C LEU A 159 -28.31 -3.52 -16.04
N ASN A 160 -28.79 -4.65 -16.56
CA ASN A 160 -28.04 -5.90 -16.72
C ASN A 160 -27.41 -6.42 -15.41
N ASN A 161 -27.99 -6.08 -14.25
CA ASN A 161 -27.44 -6.39 -12.93
C ASN A 161 -25.99 -5.87 -12.74
N ASN A 162 -25.59 -4.84 -13.49
CA ASN A 162 -24.28 -4.23 -13.35
C ASN A 162 -24.26 -3.33 -12.11
N LEU A 163 -23.45 -3.70 -11.11
CA LEU A 163 -23.39 -3.02 -9.82
C LEU A 163 -23.03 -1.54 -9.94
N LYS A 164 -22.15 -1.18 -10.89
CA LYS A 164 -21.83 0.22 -11.15
C LYS A 164 -23.06 0.95 -11.67
N TYR A 165 -23.68 0.44 -12.73
CA TYR A 165 -24.83 1.12 -13.37
C TYR A 165 -25.97 1.31 -12.39
N ILE A 166 -26.19 0.33 -11.51
CA ILE A 166 -27.21 0.38 -10.47
C ILE A 166 -26.88 1.44 -9.40
N ALA A 167 -25.62 1.56 -8.98
CA ALA A 167 -25.20 2.61 -8.06
C ALA A 167 -25.34 4.00 -8.68
N GLU A 168 -24.85 4.19 -9.91
CA GLU A 168 -25.00 5.45 -10.65
C GLU A 168 -26.48 5.85 -10.79
N ALA A 169 -27.34 4.90 -11.18
CA ALA A 169 -28.77 5.14 -11.29
C ALA A 169 -29.39 5.47 -9.91
N ALA A 170 -29.01 4.78 -8.84
CA ALA A 170 -29.50 5.10 -7.50
C ALA A 170 -29.13 6.53 -7.10
N SER A 171 -27.87 6.94 -7.29
CA SER A 171 -27.43 8.30 -6.98
C SER A 171 -28.15 9.36 -7.83
N HIS A 172 -28.35 9.07 -9.13
CA HIS A 172 -29.12 9.89 -10.07
C HIS A 172 -30.58 10.07 -9.64
N GLU A 173 -31.24 8.98 -9.29
CA GLU A 173 -32.64 8.99 -8.85
C GLU A 173 -32.81 9.75 -7.53
N ILE A 174 -31.91 9.53 -6.56
CA ILE A 174 -31.89 10.34 -5.33
C ILE A 174 -31.72 11.83 -5.69
N GLY A 175 -30.85 12.16 -6.64
CA GLY A 175 -30.64 13.53 -7.12
C GLY A 175 -31.92 14.19 -7.63
N HIS A 176 -32.74 13.47 -8.39
CA HIS A 176 -34.07 13.94 -8.78
C HIS A 176 -34.95 14.24 -7.57
N THR A 177 -35.00 13.34 -6.57
CA THR A 177 -35.81 13.57 -5.37
C THR A 177 -35.42 14.84 -4.62
N LEU A 178 -34.16 15.25 -4.72
CA LEU A 178 -33.59 16.48 -4.14
C LEU A 178 -33.75 17.73 -5.02
N GLY A 179 -34.33 17.59 -6.21
CA GLY A 179 -34.67 18.71 -7.10
C GLY A 179 -33.82 18.83 -8.35
N LEU A 180 -32.84 17.95 -8.54
CA LEU A 180 -31.98 17.97 -9.72
C LEU A 180 -32.73 17.52 -10.97
N ARG A 181 -32.33 18.10 -12.11
CA ARG A 181 -32.69 17.68 -13.46
C ARG A 181 -31.48 17.00 -14.10
N HIS A 182 -31.68 16.37 -15.26
CA HIS A 182 -30.57 15.78 -15.99
C HIS A 182 -29.51 16.84 -16.34
N GLN A 183 -28.26 16.41 -16.53
CA GLN A 183 -27.20 17.21 -17.13
C GLN A 183 -27.09 16.81 -18.60
N SER A 184 -27.42 17.75 -19.50
CA SER A 184 -27.48 17.53 -20.94
C SER A 184 -26.20 18.00 -21.63
N ALA A 185 -25.90 17.40 -22.79
CA ALA A 185 -24.77 17.82 -23.62
C ALA A 185 -25.24 18.68 -24.79
N TYR A 186 -24.51 19.77 -25.06
CA TYR A 186 -24.75 20.71 -26.16
C TYR A 186 -23.47 20.94 -26.96
N ASP A 187 -23.62 21.24 -28.25
CA ASP A 187 -22.49 21.70 -29.06
C ASP A 187 -22.17 23.18 -28.83
N ALA A 188 -21.11 23.68 -29.47
CA ALA A 188 -20.69 25.08 -29.37
C ALA A 188 -21.70 26.07 -29.99
N GLN A 189 -22.73 25.60 -30.71
CA GLN A 189 -23.82 26.39 -31.27
C GLN A 189 -25.11 26.25 -30.45
N CYS A 190 -25.03 25.62 -29.27
CA CYS A 190 -26.16 25.36 -28.38
C CYS A 190 -27.23 24.41 -28.93
N ASN A 191 -26.91 23.56 -29.90
CA ASN A 191 -27.79 22.45 -30.26
C ASN A 191 -27.62 21.31 -29.26
N LYS A 192 -28.73 20.72 -28.83
CA LYS A 192 -28.71 19.58 -27.90
C LYS A 192 -28.14 18.35 -28.61
N LEU A 193 -27.04 17.83 -28.09
CA LEU A 193 -26.39 16.61 -28.57
C LEU A 193 -26.97 15.36 -27.90
N SER A 194 -27.26 15.46 -26.60
CA SER A 194 -27.82 14.37 -25.81
C SER A 194 -28.62 14.91 -24.61
N GLU A 195 -29.69 14.20 -24.25
CA GLU A 195 -30.39 14.40 -22.97
C GLU A 195 -29.48 14.14 -21.78
N TYR A 196 -28.62 13.13 -21.89
CA TYR A 196 -27.70 12.71 -20.85
C TYR A 196 -26.27 12.95 -21.33
N ASN A 197 -25.56 13.82 -20.65
CA ASN A 197 -24.14 14.04 -20.89
C ASN A 197 -23.36 12.78 -20.49
N ILE A 198 -22.66 12.18 -21.46
CA ILE A 198 -21.88 10.94 -21.26
C ILE A 198 -20.51 11.19 -20.64
N GLY A 199 -20.16 12.46 -20.38
CA GLY A 199 -18.84 12.82 -19.89
C GLY A 199 -17.79 12.90 -21.00
N ARG A 200 -16.52 12.86 -20.58
CA ARG A 200 -15.34 12.94 -21.45
C ARG A 200 -14.13 12.33 -20.77
N GLY A 201 -13.16 11.94 -21.58
CA GLY A 201 -11.94 11.30 -21.11
C GLY A 201 -12.02 9.79 -21.19
N SER A 202 -11.09 9.13 -20.50
CA SER A 202 -11.00 7.68 -20.42
C SER A 202 -10.06 7.28 -19.29
N GLY A 203 -10.14 6.02 -18.85
CA GLY A 203 -9.27 5.50 -17.80
C GLY A 203 -9.67 6.03 -16.43
N GLU A 204 -8.71 6.11 -15.51
CA GLU A 204 -8.97 6.42 -14.10
C GLU A 204 -9.53 7.84 -13.89
N ILE A 205 -9.05 8.82 -14.64
CA ILE A 205 -9.47 10.22 -14.55
C ILE A 205 -10.64 10.56 -15.50
N GLY A 206 -11.15 9.58 -16.26
CA GLY A 206 -12.31 9.78 -17.14
C GLY A 206 -13.53 10.18 -16.32
N TRP A 207 -14.26 11.20 -16.77
CA TRP A 207 -15.25 11.90 -15.96
C TRP A 207 -16.62 11.99 -16.63
N ALA A 208 -17.69 11.79 -15.86
CA ALA A 208 -19.06 12.10 -16.25
C ALA A 208 -19.88 12.71 -15.10
N PRO A 209 -20.91 13.53 -15.40
CA PRO A 209 -21.81 14.04 -14.36
C PRO A 209 -22.81 12.96 -13.90
N ILE A 210 -23.07 12.88 -12.59
CA ILE A 210 -24.04 11.92 -11.99
C ILE A 210 -25.44 12.09 -12.60
N MET A 211 -25.89 13.33 -12.78
CA MET A 211 -27.17 13.63 -13.44
C MET A 211 -27.14 13.45 -14.97
N GLY A 212 -26.05 12.96 -15.55
CA GLY A 212 -25.93 12.57 -16.95
C GLY A 212 -26.02 11.06 -17.15
N ASN A 213 -25.13 10.50 -17.96
CA ASN A 213 -24.95 9.06 -18.14
C ASN A 213 -23.51 8.67 -17.76
N SER A 214 -23.31 8.42 -16.47
CA SER A 214 -22.01 8.18 -15.84
C SER A 214 -21.54 6.73 -15.86
N TYR A 215 -22.33 5.83 -16.45
CA TYR A 215 -22.09 4.37 -16.46
C TYR A 215 -20.68 3.97 -16.94
N TYR A 216 -20.07 4.74 -17.82
CA TYR A 216 -18.83 4.36 -18.52
C TYR A 216 -17.56 5.04 -17.99
N GLU A 217 -17.68 6.12 -17.21
CA GLU A 217 -16.53 6.91 -16.74
C GLU A 217 -16.15 6.56 -15.30
N ASN A 218 -14.87 6.58 -14.95
CA ASN A 218 -14.42 6.09 -13.65
C ASN A 218 -14.75 7.06 -12.51
N MET A 219 -14.59 8.36 -12.74
CA MET A 219 -14.88 9.44 -11.81
C MET A 219 -16.23 10.07 -12.14
N THR A 220 -17.13 10.12 -11.17
CA THR A 220 -18.52 10.54 -11.37
C THR A 220 -18.87 11.61 -10.35
N LEU A 221 -19.24 12.81 -10.80
CA LEU A 221 -19.38 13.95 -9.89
C LEU A 221 -20.71 14.67 -10.05
N TRP A 222 -21.11 15.37 -8.99
CA TRP A 222 -22.05 16.49 -9.10
C TRP A 222 -21.50 17.55 -10.06
N HIS A 223 -22.37 18.30 -10.71
CA HIS A 223 -21.95 19.17 -11.80
C HIS A 223 -22.56 20.57 -11.75
N TYR A 224 -21.77 21.53 -12.22
CA TYR A 224 -22.23 22.86 -12.54
C TYR A 224 -22.27 22.98 -14.07
N GLY A 225 -23.44 22.78 -14.66
CA GLY A 225 -23.55 22.59 -16.11
C GLY A 225 -24.97 22.71 -16.68
N SER A 226 -25.07 22.59 -18.01
CA SER A 226 -26.32 22.78 -18.75
C SER A 226 -27.36 21.69 -18.46
N ASN A 227 -28.58 22.12 -18.16
CA ASN A 227 -29.72 21.24 -17.97
C ASN A 227 -30.48 21.01 -19.30
N PRO A 228 -31.59 20.25 -19.31
CA PRO A 228 -32.28 19.87 -20.55
C PRO A 228 -32.97 21.02 -21.29
N PHE A 229 -33.13 22.19 -20.67
CA PHE A 229 -33.89 23.32 -21.21
C PHE A 229 -33.05 24.22 -22.11
N GLY A 230 -31.72 24.15 -22.00
CA GLY A 230 -30.83 24.90 -22.88
C GLY A 230 -29.36 24.87 -22.44
N CYS A 231 -28.46 25.13 -23.39
CA CYS A 231 -27.02 25.21 -23.11
C CYS A 231 -26.64 26.29 -22.07
N ASN A 232 -27.46 27.34 -21.94
CA ASN A 232 -27.25 28.45 -21.02
C ASN A 232 -28.09 28.33 -19.73
N ASP A 233 -28.97 27.32 -19.66
CA ASP A 233 -29.76 27.03 -18.47
C ASP A 233 -28.92 26.14 -17.55
N ILE A 234 -28.08 26.79 -16.74
CA ILE A 234 -27.12 26.11 -15.88
C ILE A 234 -27.78 25.65 -14.58
N GLN A 235 -27.57 24.39 -14.24
CA GLN A 235 -27.90 23.78 -12.96
C GLN A 235 -26.63 23.70 -12.11
N ASP A 236 -26.73 24.19 -10.87
CA ASP A 236 -25.73 24.05 -9.82
C ASP A 236 -26.19 22.91 -8.89
N ASP A 237 -25.64 21.70 -9.11
CA ASP A 237 -26.12 20.51 -8.43
C ASP A 237 -25.93 20.61 -6.90
N LEU A 238 -24.76 21.09 -6.45
CA LEU A 238 -24.47 21.24 -5.02
C LEU A 238 -25.42 22.23 -4.36
N SER A 239 -25.67 23.41 -4.97
CA SER A 239 -26.60 24.40 -4.42
C SER A 239 -28.03 23.88 -4.32
N ILE A 240 -28.49 23.05 -5.27
CA ILE A 240 -29.84 22.47 -5.23
C ILE A 240 -29.96 21.37 -4.17
N ILE A 241 -28.96 20.50 -4.04
CA ILE A 241 -28.93 19.48 -2.97
C ILE A 241 -29.04 20.16 -1.59
N LEU A 242 -28.32 21.27 -1.40
CA LEU A 242 -28.32 22.09 -0.18
C LEU A 242 -29.55 23.00 -0.04
N GLY A 243 -30.52 22.92 -0.96
CA GLY A 243 -31.72 23.75 -0.93
C GLY A 243 -32.45 23.63 0.41
N ASN A 244 -32.93 24.77 0.94
CA ASN A 244 -33.51 24.87 2.28
C ASN A 244 -34.61 23.84 2.58
N ASP A 245 -35.42 23.49 1.58
CA ASP A 245 -36.52 22.54 1.74
C ASP A 245 -36.02 21.11 1.99
N ASN A 246 -34.83 20.74 1.49
CA ASN A 246 -34.25 19.42 1.68
C ASN A 246 -33.71 19.21 3.11
N GLY A 247 -33.42 20.29 3.84
CA GLY A 247 -32.82 20.21 5.18
C GLY A 247 -31.41 19.59 5.20
N ILE A 248 -30.73 19.54 4.06
CA ILE A 248 -29.37 18.99 3.90
C ILE A 248 -28.36 20.13 3.88
N SER A 249 -27.26 19.97 4.63
CA SER A 249 -26.07 20.83 4.55
C SER A 249 -24.85 20.01 4.15
N TYR A 250 -23.72 20.68 3.94
CA TYR A 250 -22.42 20.00 4.01
C TYR A 250 -22.20 19.43 5.41
N ARG A 251 -21.38 18.39 5.51
CA ARG A 251 -20.87 17.91 6.79
C ARG A 251 -20.02 18.99 7.46
N THR A 252 -19.75 18.79 8.74
CA THR A 252 -18.82 19.67 9.45
C THR A 252 -17.40 19.36 8.97
N ASP A 253 -16.67 20.41 8.59
CA ASP A 253 -15.23 20.42 8.31
C ASP A 253 -14.47 19.63 9.40
N ASP A 254 -13.72 18.61 8.97
CA ASP A 254 -12.95 17.74 9.87
C ASP A 254 -11.50 18.25 10.10
N PHE A 255 -10.97 19.09 9.20
CA PHE A 255 -9.66 19.71 9.32
C PHE A 255 -9.64 21.18 8.88
N GLY A 256 -9.30 22.06 9.82
CA GLY A 256 -9.29 23.49 9.54
C GLY A 256 -8.41 23.90 8.34
N ASN A 257 -8.97 24.82 7.56
CA ASN A 257 -8.50 25.35 6.27
C ASN A 257 -7.12 26.05 6.20
N THR A 258 -6.38 26.14 7.31
CA THR A 258 -5.14 26.91 7.39
C THR A 258 -4.07 26.23 8.22
N THR A 259 -2.80 26.57 7.97
CA THR A 259 -1.68 26.07 8.78
C THR A 259 -1.80 26.40 10.28
N ALA A 260 -2.52 27.47 10.64
CA ALA A 260 -2.81 27.84 12.02
C ALA A 260 -3.86 26.93 12.69
N MET A 261 -4.74 26.33 11.91
CA MET A 261 -5.79 25.40 12.36
C MET A 261 -5.44 23.93 12.09
N ALA A 262 -4.24 23.67 11.57
CA ALA A 262 -3.85 22.36 11.09
C ALA A 262 -3.89 21.27 12.18
N ALA A 263 -4.49 20.14 11.86
CA ALA A 263 -4.48 18.97 12.73
C ALA A 263 -3.09 18.35 12.79
N THR A 264 -2.70 17.83 13.96
CA THR A 264 -1.35 17.29 14.16
C THR A 264 -1.27 15.80 13.86
N ALA A 265 -0.52 15.43 12.82
CA ALA A 265 -0.11 14.06 12.54
C ALA A 265 1.15 13.69 13.35
N THR A 266 1.13 12.53 14.00
CA THR A 266 2.25 12.04 14.82
C THR A 266 2.83 10.75 14.25
N PHE A 267 4.13 10.75 13.95
CA PHE A 267 4.82 9.54 13.52
C PHE A 267 4.91 8.52 14.66
N THR A 268 4.41 7.32 14.41
CA THR A 268 4.60 6.13 15.24
C THR A 268 5.37 5.10 14.43
N ALA A 269 6.51 4.63 14.93
CA ALA A 269 7.40 3.72 14.19
C ALA A 269 7.72 4.23 12.77
N ASN A 270 8.05 5.52 12.64
CA ASN A 270 8.38 6.20 11.38
C ASN A 270 7.25 6.28 10.34
N ALA A 271 5.99 6.05 10.72
CA ALA A 271 4.83 6.23 9.84
C ALA A 271 3.68 6.96 10.54
N PHE A 272 2.82 7.62 9.78
CA PHE A 272 1.50 8.04 10.25
C PHE A 272 0.44 7.73 9.19
N SER A 273 -0.80 7.56 9.66
CA SER A 273 -1.97 7.43 8.80
C SER A 273 -3.06 8.37 9.30
N MET A 274 -3.71 9.09 8.40
CA MET A 274 -4.86 9.94 8.71
C MET A 274 -5.92 9.82 7.62
N GLN A 275 -7.17 10.07 7.99
CA GLN A 275 -8.32 10.05 7.09
C GLN A 275 -9.04 11.38 7.22
N GLY A 276 -9.60 11.88 6.12
CA GLY A 276 -10.37 13.12 6.06
C GLY A 276 -11.43 13.08 4.98
N ILE A 277 -12.22 14.13 4.88
CA ILE A 277 -13.25 14.34 3.87
C ILE A 277 -13.13 15.77 3.36
N ILE A 278 -12.90 15.94 2.06
CA ILE A 278 -13.10 17.23 1.40
C ILE A 278 -14.61 17.37 1.16
N GLU A 279 -15.32 18.11 2.02
CA GLU A 279 -16.79 18.13 2.00
C GLU A 279 -17.41 19.25 1.17
N GLN A 280 -16.65 20.26 0.75
CA GLN A 280 -17.22 21.38 -0.01
C GLN A 280 -16.23 22.02 -0.98
N PRO A 281 -16.73 22.76 -1.99
CA PRO A 281 -15.85 23.43 -2.95
C PRO A 281 -14.93 24.43 -2.26
N GLY A 282 -13.62 24.28 -2.49
CA GLY A 282 -12.61 25.18 -1.93
C GLY A 282 -12.15 24.85 -0.52
N ASP A 283 -12.62 23.73 0.04
CA ASP A 283 -12.09 23.19 1.28
C ASP A 283 -10.65 22.66 1.13
N VAL A 284 -9.87 22.82 2.20
CA VAL A 284 -8.45 22.54 2.29
C VAL A 284 -8.12 21.95 3.66
N ASP A 285 -7.89 20.65 3.73
CA ASP A 285 -7.50 20.03 4.99
C ASP A 285 -6.03 20.26 5.31
N ALA A 286 -5.78 21.08 6.34
CA ALA A 286 -4.42 21.37 6.78
C ALA A 286 -3.94 20.36 7.84
N VAL A 287 -2.82 19.72 7.56
CA VAL A 287 -2.20 18.71 8.43
C VAL A 287 -0.78 19.13 8.77
N LYS A 288 -0.46 19.22 10.05
CA LYS A 288 0.89 19.51 10.55
C LYS A 288 1.60 18.24 10.97
N PHE A 289 2.86 18.09 10.59
CA PHE A 289 3.76 17.08 11.14
C PHE A 289 5.14 17.65 11.46
N THR A 290 5.91 16.96 12.29
CA THR A 290 7.27 17.37 12.67
C THR A 290 8.27 16.30 12.27
N VAL A 291 9.33 16.72 11.58
CA VAL A 291 10.51 15.92 11.27
C VAL A 291 11.54 16.19 12.36
N SER A 292 11.84 15.18 13.18
CA SER A 292 12.82 15.30 14.27
C SER A 292 14.26 15.08 13.80
N THR A 293 14.46 14.20 12.83
CA THR A 293 15.75 13.87 12.22
C THR A 293 15.61 13.98 10.70
N PRO A 294 16.58 14.57 9.97
CA PRO A 294 16.52 14.66 8.53
C PRO A 294 16.35 13.29 7.87
N GLY A 295 15.45 13.22 6.89
CA GLY A 295 15.01 11.94 6.33
C GLY A 295 14.28 12.05 5.01
N ARG A 296 14.17 10.91 4.32
CA ARG A 296 13.29 10.75 3.17
C ARG A 296 11.85 10.59 3.68
N PHE A 297 11.04 11.59 3.35
CA PHE A 297 9.60 11.62 3.57
C PHE A 297 8.91 11.08 2.31
N THR A 298 8.05 10.09 2.50
CA THR A 298 7.12 9.65 1.47
C THR A 298 5.69 9.82 1.94
N LEU A 299 4.79 10.20 1.04
CA LEU A 299 3.35 10.22 1.26
C LEU A 299 2.67 9.47 0.11
N ASP A 300 1.73 8.60 0.44
CA ASP A 300 0.71 8.10 -0.46
C ASP A 300 -0.63 8.67 0.02
N ALA A 301 -1.20 9.58 -0.78
CA ALA A 301 -2.50 10.17 -0.54
C ALA A 301 -3.49 9.59 -1.56
N SER A 302 -4.48 8.87 -1.07
CA SER A 302 -5.42 8.10 -1.90
C SER A 302 -6.86 8.52 -1.60
N PRO A 303 -7.70 8.76 -2.63
CA PRO A 303 -9.12 8.95 -2.39
C PRO A 303 -9.75 7.63 -1.94
N TYR A 304 -10.94 7.71 -1.33
CA TYR A 304 -11.73 6.51 -1.08
C TYR A 304 -12.06 5.83 -2.41
N SER A 305 -11.90 4.52 -2.45
CA SER A 305 -12.27 3.69 -3.59
C SER A 305 -12.67 2.30 -3.12
N ILE A 306 -13.49 1.63 -3.92
CA ILE A 306 -13.97 0.28 -3.61
C ILE A 306 -13.07 -0.82 -4.20
N ALA A 307 -12.15 -0.45 -5.10
CA ALA A 307 -11.20 -1.37 -5.75
C ALA A 307 -10.00 -0.60 -6.36
N THR A 308 -9.01 -1.36 -6.84
CA THR A 308 -7.81 -0.84 -7.53
C THR A 308 -8.14 0.05 -8.71
N GLY A 309 -7.31 1.07 -8.97
CA GLY A 309 -7.54 2.06 -10.02
C GLY A 309 -8.59 3.09 -9.62
N ASN A 310 -8.67 3.40 -8.32
CA ASN A 310 -9.58 4.39 -7.74
C ASN A 310 -11.02 4.26 -8.25
N VAL A 311 -11.51 3.02 -8.28
CA VAL A 311 -12.85 2.72 -8.80
C VAL A 311 -13.90 3.22 -7.82
N GLY A 312 -14.82 4.05 -8.31
CA GLY A 312 -15.87 4.68 -7.49
C GLY A 312 -15.34 5.74 -6.54
N ALA A 313 -14.25 6.42 -6.93
CA ALA A 313 -13.73 7.59 -6.25
C ALA A 313 -14.29 8.86 -6.85
N ASP A 314 -14.67 9.80 -5.99
CA ASP A 314 -15.27 11.09 -6.39
C ASP A 314 -14.31 12.27 -6.15
N LEU A 315 -13.08 11.96 -5.77
CA LEU A 315 -12.05 12.94 -5.39
C LEU A 315 -10.78 12.75 -6.21
N ASP A 316 -10.37 13.81 -6.89
CA ASP A 316 -9.05 13.97 -7.50
C ASP A 316 -8.18 14.83 -6.59
N LEU A 317 -7.19 14.19 -5.97
CA LEU A 317 -6.41 14.78 -4.88
C LEU A 317 -5.28 15.67 -5.37
N GLU A 318 -5.20 16.86 -4.81
CA GLU A 318 -4.00 17.69 -4.81
C GLU A 318 -3.49 17.85 -3.38
N VAL A 319 -2.19 17.61 -3.18
CA VAL A 319 -1.53 17.84 -1.89
C VAL A 319 -0.41 18.84 -2.09
N SER A 320 -0.44 19.94 -1.34
CA SER A 320 0.69 20.86 -1.25
C SER A 320 1.49 20.59 0.02
N LEU A 321 2.81 20.45 -0.11
CA LEU A 321 3.73 20.37 1.02
C LEU A 321 4.31 21.75 1.29
N ALA A 322 4.17 22.26 2.52
CA ALA A 322 4.67 23.56 2.93
C ALA A 322 5.60 23.48 4.16
N ASP A 323 6.50 24.45 4.28
CA ASP A 323 7.40 24.60 5.43
C ASP A 323 6.74 25.33 6.62
N ASN A 324 7.49 25.49 7.72
CA ASN A 324 7.00 26.17 8.92
C ASN A 324 6.64 27.66 8.72
N MET A 325 7.14 28.31 7.66
CA MET A 325 6.82 29.69 7.31
C MET A 325 5.61 29.78 6.36
N GLY A 326 5.06 28.63 5.93
CA GLY A 326 3.97 28.56 4.96
C GLY A 326 4.44 28.65 3.50
N ASN A 327 5.74 28.54 3.23
CA ASN A 327 6.22 28.48 1.85
C ASN A 327 5.91 27.10 1.28
N VAL A 328 5.24 27.05 0.13
CA VAL A 328 4.96 25.81 -0.60
C VAL A 328 6.26 25.28 -1.21
N LEU A 329 6.65 24.08 -0.79
CA LEU A 329 7.83 23.36 -1.27
C LEU A 329 7.52 22.53 -2.52
N GLY A 330 6.27 22.09 -2.65
CA GLY A 330 5.78 21.36 -3.82
C GLY A 330 4.26 21.23 -3.80
N VAL A 331 3.69 21.14 -5.00
CA VAL A 331 2.26 20.85 -5.24
C VAL A 331 2.21 19.56 -6.04
N TYR A 332 1.44 18.59 -5.57
CA TYR A 332 1.41 17.24 -6.11
C TYR A 332 -0.02 16.87 -6.49
N ASN A 333 -0.26 16.70 -7.78
CA ASN A 333 -1.48 16.17 -8.38
C ASN A 333 -1.03 15.39 -9.62
N ASP A 334 -1.28 14.08 -9.66
CA ASP A 334 -0.84 13.24 -10.78
C ASP A 334 -1.82 13.43 -11.96
N PRO A 335 -1.35 13.79 -13.16
CA PRO A 335 -2.25 14.03 -14.29
C PRO A 335 -2.92 12.77 -14.84
N ALA A 336 -2.55 11.57 -14.38
CA ALA A 336 -3.06 10.29 -14.85
C ALA A 336 -3.82 9.47 -13.78
N THR A 337 -3.71 9.82 -12.50
CA THR A 337 -4.33 9.10 -11.39
C THR A 337 -5.00 10.04 -10.39
N LEU A 338 -6.05 9.58 -9.71
CA LEU A 338 -6.75 10.35 -8.69
C LEU A 338 -6.00 10.42 -7.34
N ASN A 339 -5.03 9.52 -7.13
CA ASN A 339 -4.09 9.57 -6.01
C ASN A 339 -2.95 10.56 -6.28
N THR A 340 -2.28 10.98 -5.21
CA THR A 340 -1.05 11.76 -5.31
C THR A 340 0.03 11.23 -4.36
N GLN A 341 1.28 11.29 -4.82
CA GLN A 341 2.42 10.77 -4.09
C GLN A 341 3.48 11.84 -3.91
N ILE A 342 4.09 11.86 -2.73
CA ILE A 342 5.23 12.71 -2.41
C ILE A 342 6.41 11.80 -2.11
N ASP A 343 7.56 12.10 -2.68
CA ASP A 343 8.83 11.48 -2.33
C ASP A 343 9.91 12.57 -2.32
N THR A 344 10.35 12.96 -1.13
CA THR A 344 11.29 14.06 -0.95
C THR A 344 12.15 13.87 0.29
N THR A 345 13.21 14.67 0.44
CA THR A 345 14.00 14.73 1.67
C THR A 345 13.66 15.98 2.45
N LEU A 346 13.41 15.81 3.75
CA LEU A 346 13.08 16.90 4.66
C LEU A 346 14.15 17.04 5.73
N SER A 347 14.45 18.29 6.07
CA SER A 347 15.32 18.63 7.20
C SER A 347 14.51 18.60 8.51
N THR A 348 15.17 18.70 9.65
CA THR A 348 14.48 18.87 10.92
C THR A 348 13.63 20.15 10.89
N GLY A 349 12.35 20.03 11.22
CA GLY A 349 11.42 21.14 11.15
C GLY A 349 9.95 20.72 11.23
N ALA A 350 9.06 21.70 11.33
CA ALA A 350 7.63 21.50 11.16
C ALA A 350 7.25 21.73 9.69
N TYR A 351 6.32 20.91 9.22
CA TYR A 351 5.82 20.93 7.85
C TYR A 351 4.30 20.80 7.87
N TYR A 352 3.68 21.24 6.78
CA TYR A 352 2.24 21.15 6.57
C TYR A 352 1.94 20.43 5.26
N LEU A 353 0.94 19.55 5.27
CA LEU A 353 0.24 19.11 4.07
C LEU A 353 -1.05 19.91 3.98
N LEU A 354 -1.35 20.45 2.81
CA LEU A 354 -2.63 21.07 2.48
C LEU A 354 -3.28 20.18 1.44
N VAL A 355 -4.34 19.47 1.83
CA VAL A 355 -5.05 18.49 0.99
C VAL A 355 -6.30 19.15 0.44
N GLN A 356 -6.56 19.02 -0.85
CA GLN A 356 -7.77 19.57 -1.47
C GLN A 356 -8.20 18.76 -2.69
N GLY A 357 -9.47 18.91 -3.08
CA GLY A 357 -9.98 18.43 -4.36
C GLY A 357 -9.71 19.41 -5.49
N LYS A 358 -9.04 18.96 -6.57
CA LYS A 358 -8.65 19.85 -7.68
C LYS A 358 -9.39 19.57 -8.99
N GLY A 359 -9.86 18.34 -9.18
CA GLY A 359 -10.27 17.83 -10.48
C GLY A 359 -9.08 17.61 -11.41
N ASN A 360 -9.36 17.38 -12.70
CA ASN A 360 -8.37 17.07 -13.73
C ASN A 360 -8.71 17.74 -15.07
N ILE A 361 -8.04 17.30 -16.13
CA ILE A 361 -8.26 17.82 -17.50
C ILE A 361 -9.69 17.57 -18.02
N TYR A 362 -10.43 16.62 -17.45
CA TYR A 362 -11.79 16.26 -17.83
C TYR A 362 -12.83 16.78 -16.83
N ALA A 363 -12.52 16.84 -15.54
CA ALA A 363 -13.43 17.25 -14.47
C ALA A 363 -12.99 18.58 -13.83
N PRO A 364 -13.89 19.57 -13.64
CA PRO A 364 -13.56 20.73 -12.82
C PRO A 364 -13.43 20.33 -11.34
N GLY A 365 -12.63 21.08 -10.56
CA GLY A 365 -12.53 20.87 -9.10
C GLY A 365 -13.79 21.19 -8.30
N TYR A 366 -14.83 21.76 -8.93
CA TYR A 366 -16.08 22.18 -8.30
C TYR A 366 -16.72 21.11 -7.40
N ALA A 367 -16.74 19.85 -7.84
CA ALA A 367 -17.36 18.75 -7.09
C ALA A 367 -16.40 17.55 -6.93
N SER A 368 -15.10 17.81 -7.01
CA SER A 368 -14.09 16.82 -6.64
C SER A 368 -14.04 16.74 -5.11
N LEU A 369 -15.00 16.02 -4.52
CA LEU A 369 -15.29 15.99 -3.08
C LEU A 369 -15.36 14.53 -2.65
N GLY A 370 -14.97 14.22 -1.41
CA GLY A 370 -15.01 12.85 -0.92
C GLY A 370 -13.99 12.57 0.17
N SER A 371 -13.97 11.32 0.61
CA SER A 371 -13.06 10.86 1.65
C SER A 371 -11.68 10.56 1.07
N TYR A 372 -10.64 10.68 1.89
CA TYR A 372 -9.29 10.29 1.51
C TYR A 372 -8.52 9.68 2.69
N THR A 373 -7.39 9.06 2.39
CA THR A 373 -6.41 8.59 3.37
C THR A 373 -5.02 9.10 3.01
N LEU A 374 -4.28 9.57 4.03
CA LEU A 374 -2.88 9.93 3.95
C LEU A 374 -2.06 8.86 4.66
N ASN A 375 -1.14 8.21 3.95
CA ASN A 375 -0.19 7.27 4.52
C ASN A 375 1.23 7.80 4.29
N ALA A 376 1.85 8.30 5.35
CA ALA A 376 3.19 8.86 5.27
C ALA A 376 4.22 8.01 6.00
N THR A 377 5.44 7.98 5.47
CA THR A 377 6.61 7.41 6.13
C THR A 377 7.76 8.40 6.15
N LEU A 378 8.54 8.38 7.24
CA LEU A 378 9.77 9.15 7.38
C LEU A 378 10.91 8.19 7.66
N SER A 379 11.67 7.85 6.63
CA SER A 379 12.89 7.06 6.78
C SER A 379 14.07 7.99 6.99
N GLY A 380 14.97 7.65 7.93
CA GLY A 380 16.20 8.44 8.10
C GLY A 380 16.98 8.54 6.80
N ASN A 381 17.70 9.65 6.60
CA ASN A 381 18.64 9.77 5.48
C ASN A 381 19.76 8.74 5.70
N SER A 382 19.57 7.50 5.24
CA SER A 382 20.72 6.68 4.91
C SER A 382 21.36 7.38 3.72
N PRO A 383 22.60 7.89 3.80
CA PRO A 383 23.28 8.31 2.59
C PRO A 383 23.16 7.16 1.60
N LEU A 384 22.67 7.43 0.40
CA LEU A 384 22.78 6.48 -0.71
C LEU A 384 24.28 6.34 -0.91
N PRO A 385 24.86 5.17 -0.61
CA PRO A 385 26.31 5.08 -0.68
C PRO A 385 26.73 5.20 -2.13
N VAL A 386 27.55 6.21 -2.44
CA VAL A 386 28.23 6.28 -3.74
C VAL A 386 29.40 5.31 -3.66
N HIS A 387 29.20 4.06 -4.07
CA HIS A 387 30.26 3.06 -4.03
C HIS A 387 31.14 3.09 -5.28
N LYS A 388 32.36 3.57 -5.14
CA LYS A 388 33.47 3.06 -5.96
C LYS A 388 34.33 2.16 -5.09
N LEU A 389 34.16 0.84 -5.25
CA LEU A 389 35.01 -0.17 -4.64
C LEU A 389 35.63 -1.01 -5.76
N GLN A 390 36.82 -0.61 -6.20
CA GLN A 390 37.48 -1.20 -7.36
C GLN A 390 38.82 -1.80 -6.97
N LEU A 391 39.01 -3.08 -7.26
CA LEU A 391 40.25 -3.83 -7.09
C LEU A 391 40.97 -3.96 -8.44
N LYS A 392 42.27 -3.69 -8.42
CA LYS A 392 43.22 -3.93 -9.51
C LYS A 392 44.29 -4.89 -9.00
N ALA A 393 44.83 -5.69 -9.91
CA ALA A 393 45.89 -6.63 -9.57
C ALA A 393 46.94 -6.74 -10.67
N ALA A 394 48.19 -6.94 -10.26
CA ALA A 394 49.32 -7.16 -11.16
C ALA A 394 50.29 -8.20 -10.58
N THR A 395 51.00 -8.91 -11.45
CA THR A 395 52.11 -9.77 -11.02
C THR A 395 53.42 -8.98 -11.07
N GLU A 396 54.06 -8.79 -9.92
CA GLU A 396 55.35 -8.10 -9.76
C GLU A 396 56.36 -9.04 -9.07
N LYS A 397 57.47 -9.39 -9.75
CA LYS A 397 58.56 -10.23 -9.19
C LYS A 397 58.06 -11.54 -8.53
N GLY A 398 57.11 -12.21 -9.19
CA GLY A 398 56.49 -13.45 -8.71
C GLY A 398 55.51 -13.27 -7.53
N GLN A 399 55.14 -12.04 -7.19
CA GLN A 399 54.09 -11.72 -6.22
C GLN A 399 52.87 -11.14 -6.95
N HIS A 400 51.69 -11.42 -6.42
CA HIS A 400 50.42 -10.80 -6.79
C HIS A 400 50.25 -9.56 -5.93
N LYS A 401 50.34 -8.39 -6.56
CA LYS A 401 50.05 -7.10 -5.93
C LYS A 401 48.60 -6.74 -6.20
N LEU A 402 47.88 -6.37 -5.15
CA LEU A 402 46.46 -6.03 -5.12
C LEU A 402 46.34 -4.59 -4.64
N ASP A 403 45.84 -3.70 -5.48
CA ASP A 403 45.60 -2.28 -5.16
C ASP A 403 44.11 -1.98 -5.31
N TRP A 404 43.50 -1.30 -4.35
CA TRP A 404 42.08 -0.95 -4.43
C TRP A 404 41.76 0.47 -4.02
N GLU A 405 40.67 0.98 -4.57
CA GLU A 405 40.13 2.30 -4.28
C GLU A 405 38.79 2.14 -3.56
N ILE A 406 38.57 2.96 -2.54
CA ILE A 406 37.29 3.08 -1.84
C ILE A 406 36.91 4.56 -1.86
N VAL A 407 35.87 4.89 -2.61
CA VAL A 407 35.12 6.14 -2.52
C VAL A 407 33.78 5.77 -1.89
N ALA A 408 33.52 6.32 -0.71
CA ALA A 408 32.31 6.13 0.08
C ALA A 408 32.22 7.28 1.11
N ASP A 409 31.00 7.64 1.51
CA ASP A 409 30.77 8.62 2.57
C ASP A 409 30.84 7.96 3.96
N GLU A 410 30.70 6.63 4.02
CA GLU A 410 30.78 5.86 5.26
C GLU A 410 32.22 5.53 5.66
N LYS A 411 32.46 5.44 6.98
CA LYS A 411 33.79 5.11 7.51
C LYS A 411 34.05 3.62 7.37
N VAL A 412 35.18 3.26 6.77
CA VAL A 412 35.66 1.86 6.75
C VAL A 412 36.02 1.42 8.17
N ILE A 413 35.42 0.32 8.63
CA ILE A 413 35.69 -0.32 9.92
C ILE A 413 36.74 -1.42 9.77
N SER A 414 36.56 -2.31 8.79
CA SER A 414 37.52 -3.39 8.53
C SER A 414 37.50 -3.83 7.08
N GLN A 415 38.60 -4.45 6.65
CA GLN A 415 38.78 -4.93 5.29
C GLN A 415 39.32 -6.37 5.31
N THR A 416 38.97 -7.16 4.32
CA THR A 416 39.47 -8.54 4.17
C THR A 416 39.73 -8.84 2.70
N ILE A 417 40.94 -9.31 2.38
CA ILE A 417 41.21 -9.90 1.06
C ILE A 417 40.70 -11.33 1.09
N GLU A 418 39.86 -11.69 0.13
CA GLU A 418 39.41 -13.06 -0.07
C GLU A 418 40.04 -13.63 -1.35
N VAL A 419 40.37 -14.93 -1.34
CA VAL A 419 41.01 -15.65 -2.44
C VAL A 419 40.31 -16.99 -2.71
N ALA A 420 40.23 -17.38 -3.98
CA ALA A 420 39.81 -18.71 -4.41
C ALA A 420 40.82 -19.30 -5.38
N THR A 421 41.16 -20.59 -5.19
CA THR A 421 42.09 -21.36 -6.04
C THR A 421 41.41 -22.53 -6.75
N ASP A 422 40.13 -22.78 -6.47
CA ASP A 422 39.31 -23.84 -7.03
C ASP A 422 37.83 -23.41 -7.12
N ALA A 423 36.93 -24.34 -7.49
CA ALA A 423 35.50 -24.09 -7.59
C ALA A 423 34.75 -24.08 -6.23
N LYS A 424 35.45 -24.16 -5.08
CA LYS A 424 34.84 -24.36 -3.74
C LYS A 424 34.62 -23.06 -2.94
N GLY A 425 34.80 -21.90 -3.56
CA GLY A 425 34.41 -20.59 -3.00
C GLY A 425 35.59 -19.78 -2.42
N LEU A 426 35.34 -18.48 -2.23
CA LEU A 426 36.32 -17.49 -1.73
C LEU A 426 36.54 -17.65 -0.23
N GLN A 427 37.81 -17.74 0.19
CA GLN A 427 38.24 -17.84 1.58
C GLN A 427 39.04 -16.60 1.99
N SER A 428 39.03 -16.25 3.29
CA SER A 428 39.80 -15.12 3.81
C SER A 428 41.31 -15.39 3.66
N LEU A 429 41.99 -14.53 2.91
CA LEU A 429 43.45 -14.53 2.75
C LEU A 429 44.15 -13.67 3.80
N ALA A 430 43.63 -12.47 4.06
CA ALA A 430 44.21 -11.53 5.01
C ALA A 430 43.19 -10.51 5.50
N SER A 431 43.24 -10.21 6.81
CA SER A 431 42.59 -9.02 7.37
C SER A 431 43.46 -7.80 7.11
N ILE A 432 42.83 -6.69 6.73
CA ILE A 432 43.50 -5.47 6.31
C ILE A 432 43.00 -4.30 7.17
N GLU A 433 43.95 -3.46 7.60
CA GLU A 433 43.68 -2.23 8.35
C GLU A 433 42.77 -1.28 7.57
N ALA A 434 41.89 -0.53 8.24
CA ALA A 434 40.86 0.29 7.61
C ALA A 434 41.39 1.33 6.59
N SER A 435 42.61 1.85 6.80
CA SER A 435 43.25 2.84 5.93
C SER A 435 44.10 2.24 4.80
N GLN A 436 44.43 0.95 4.86
CA GLN A 436 45.30 0.31 3.88
C GLN A 436 44.56 0.07 2.55
N ARG A 437 45.27 0.26 1.43
CA ARG A 437 44.74 0.18 0.04
C ARG A 437 45.56 -0.68 -0.90
N THR A 438 46.58 -1.36 -0.38
CA THR A 438 47.47 -2.24 -1.13
C THR A 438 47.78 -3.50 -0.33
N TYR A 439 47.93 -4.64 -0.99
CA TYR A 439 48.35 -5.91 -0.40
C TYR A 439 49.15 -6.73 -1.41
N THR A 440 50.24 -7.37 -0.96
CA THR A 440 51.03 -8.27 -1.80
C THR A 440 50.93 -9.69 -1.28
N TYR A 441 50.73 -10.64 -2.18
CA TYR A 441 50.59 -12.07 -1.91
C TYR A 441 51.54 -12.86 -2.80
N ARG A 442 52.24 -13.88 -2.28
CA ARG A 442 53.01 -14.81 -3.11
C ARG A 442 52.29 -16.17 -3.19
N PRO A 443 51.74 -16.55 -4.35
CA PRO A 443 51.10 -17.85 -4.53
C PRO A 443 52.05 -19.02 -4.24
N SER A 444 51.55 -20.07 -3.57
CA SER A 444 52.26 -21.34 -3.33
C SER A 444 52.16 -22.33 -4.47
N ALA A 445 51.17 -22.16 -5.36
CA ALA A 445 50.83 -23.12 -6.40
C ALA A 445 50.73 -22.46 -7.77
N THR A 446 50.97 -23.26 -8.80
CA THR A 446 50.67 -22.90 -10.19
C THR A 446 49.15 -22.99 -10.41
N GLY A 447 48.55 -21.98 -11.03
CA GLY A 447 47.10 -21.94 -11.23
C GLY A 447 46.51 -20.53 -11.25
N LEU A 448 45.20 -20.43 -11.44
CA LEU A 448 44.48 -19.16 -11.34
C LEU A 448 44.05 -18.90 -9.89
N PHE A 449 44.29 -17.69 -9.42
CA PHE A 449 43.84 -17.18 -8.14
C PHE A 449 42.86 -16.04 -8.40
N TYR A 450 41.68 -16.12 -7.81
CA TYR A 450 40.65 -15.09 -7.90
C TYR A 450 40.62 -14.30 -6.60
N TYR A 451 40.75 -12.98 -6.67
CA TYR A 451 40.78 -12.09 -5.52
C TYR A 451 39.61 -11.12 -5.51
N ARG A 452 39.09 -10.82 -4.31
CA ARG A 452 38.22 -9.66 -4.06
C ARG A 452 38.50 -9.05 -2.70
N VAL A 453 38.10 -7.80 -2.50
CA VAL A 453 38.12 -7.12 -1.20
C VAL A 453 36.71 -7.12 -0.62
N LYS A 454 36.56 -7.53 0.63
CA LYS A 454 35.36 -7.39 1.46
C LYS A 454 35.57 -6.24 2.44
N VAL A 455 34.63 -5.30 2.52
CA VAL A 455 34.74 -4.09 3.35
C VAL A 455 33.52 -3.99 4.26
N LEU A 456 33.74 -3.79 5.56
CA LEU A 456 32.70 -3.48 6.56
C LEU A 456 32.75 -1.97 6.86
N PHE A 457 31.58 -1.33 6.85
CA PHE A 457 31.42 0.09 7.17
C PHE A 457 30.77 0.30 8.54
N ASP A 458 30.84 1.54 9.05
CA ASP A 458 30.30 1.96 10.35
C ASP A 458 28.77 1.93 10.43
N ASN A 459 28.08 1.90 9.29
CA ASN A 459 26.64 1.61 9.18
C ASN A 459 26.29 0.11 9.30
N GLY A 460 27.29 -0.77 9.51
CA GLY A 460 27.11 -2.21 9.66
C GLY A 460 26.96 -3.00 8.36
N ARG A 461 27.00 -2.34 7.19
CA ARG A 461 26.88 -2.99 5.88
C ARG A 461 28.23 -3.48 5.36
N VAL A 462 28.16 -4.53 4.54
CA VAL A 462 29.32 -5.18 3.90
C VAL A 462 29.21 -5.05 2.39
N TYR A 463 30.31 -4.61 1.76
CA TYR A 463 30.41 -4.49 0.31
C TYR A 463 31.63 -5.25 -0.24
N TYR A 464 31.55 -5.62 -1.52
CA TYR A 464 32.58 -6.38 -2.21
C TYR A 464 33.07 -5.63 -3.45
N SER A 465 34.38 -5.71 -3.72
CA SER A 465 34.95 -5.22 -4.97
C SER A 465 34.58 -6.12 -6.16
N ASN A 466 34.92 -5.68 -7.36
CA ASN A 466 35.07 -6.59 -8.49
C ASN A 466 36.09 -7.69 -8.16
N THR A 467 35.93 -8.86 -8.80
CA THR A 467 36.88 -9.96 -8.73
C THR A 467 37.96 -9.78 -9.79
N VAL A 468 39.22 -10.02 -9.44
CA VAL A 468 40.36 -10.03 -10.38
C VAL A 468 41.05 -11.40 -10.35
N ALA A 469 41.56 -11.84 -11.50
CA ALA A 469 42.24 -13.12 -11.61
C ALA A 469 43.72 -12.91 -11.97
N LEU A 470 44.61 -13.54 -11.21
CA LEU A 470 46.04 -13.61 -11.53
C LEU A 470 46.50 -15.06 -11.58
N ARG A 471 47.41 -15.36 -12.51
CA ARG A 471 48.04 -16.68 -12.60
C ARG A 471 49.27 -16.74 -11.69
N GLY A 472 49.38 -17.75 -10.85
CA GLY A 472 50.62 -18.11 -10.17
C GLY A 472 51.60 -18.64 -11.21
N SER A 473 52.73 -17.94 -11.39
CA SER A 473 53.71 -18.25 -12.44
C SER A 473 54.64 -19.41 -12.06
N ASP A 474 54.90 -19.61 -10.77
CA ASP A 474 55.90 -20.57 -10.29
C ASP A 474 55.41 -21.26 -9.01
N ALA A 475 55.53 -22.59 -8.94
CA ALA A 475 55.45 -23.27 -7.66
C ALA A 475 56.62 -22.76 -6.81
N LEU A 476 56.35 -22.43 -5.55
CA LEU A 476 57.41 -21.98 -4.65
C LEU A 476 58.50 -23.06 -4.57
N GLY A 477 59.75 -22.74 -4.92
CA GLY A 477 60.88 -23.63 -4.68
C GLY A 477 61.29 -23.73 -3.21
N LYS A 478 60.78 -22.81 -2.37
CA LYS A 478 61.11 -22.65 -0.95
C LYS A 478 59.95 -22.00 -0.18
N PRO A 479 59.84 -22.17 1.16
CA PRO A 479 58.91 -21.41 1.96
C PRO A 479 59.22 -19.92 1.89
N SER A 480 58.18 -19.10 1.90
CA SER A 480 58.32 -17.65 1.93
C SER A 480 57.23 -17.01 2.77
N LEU A 481 57.55 -15.87 3.36
CA LEU A 481 56.55 -15.04 4.02
C LEU A 481 55.60 -14.47 2.97
N VAL A 482 54.31 -14.54 3.28
CA VAL A 482 53.25 -13.92 2.46
C VAL A 482 53.31 -12.40 2.54
N GLY A 483 53.75 -11.85 3.68
CA GLY A 483 53.99 -10.42 3.88
C GLY A 483 55.18 -10.19 4.81
N ASN A 484 55.86 -9.06 4.65
CA ASN A 484 57.05 -8.69 5.43
C ASN A 484 56.76 -7.67 6.55
N VAL A 485 55.48 -7.37 6.81
CA VAL A 485 55.01 -6.52 7.91
C VAL A 485 53.88 -7.25 8.63
N THR A 486 53.89 -7.25 9.97
CA THR A 486 52.89 -7.95 10.80
C THR A 486 52.58 -7.18 12.09
N SER A 487 51.36 -7.35 12.61
CA SER A 487 50.94 -6.92 13.96
C SER A 487 51.01 -8.04 15.02
N GLY A 488 51.39 -9.27 14.64
CA GLY A 488 51.52 -10.38 15.60
C GLY A 488 51.45 -11.79 15.00
N THR A 489 50.89 -11.93 13.80
CA THR A 489 50.81 -13.21 13.08
C THR A 489 51.52 -13.14 11.73
N LEU A 490 52.32 -14.14 11.39
CA LEU A 490 52.91 -14.27 10.07
C LEU A 490 52.15 -15.32 9.29
N THR A 491 51.90 -15.04 8.02
CA THR A 491 51.41 -16.06 7.09
C THR A 491 52.58 -16.54 6.25
N VAL A 492 52.82 -17.85 6.25
CA VAL A 492 53.88 -18.52 5.49
C VAL A 492 53.23 -19.35 4.39
N SER A 493 53.68 -19.14 3.16
CA SER A 493 53.33 -19.95 2.01
C SER A 493 54.45 -20.96 1.80
N SER A 494 54.14 -22.25 1.96
CA SER A 494 55.15 -23.32 1.94
C SER A 494 54.85 -24.38 0.88
N PRO A 495 55.83 -24.79 0.07
CA PRO A 495 55.63 -25.81 -0.96
C PRO A 495 55.61 -27.25 -0.43
N SER A 496 56.15 -27.49 0.77
CA SER A 496 56.12 -28.78 1.47
C SER A 496 56.21 -28.56 3.00
N ALA A 497 56.56 -29.59 3.76
CA ALA A 497 56.80 -29.45 5.19
C ALA A 497 58.22 -28.90 5.47
N TYR A 498 58.31 -27.85 6.29
CA TYR A 498 59.55 -27.23 6.73
C TYR A 498 59.50 -26.93 8.23
N THR A 499 60.65 -26.94 8.90
CA THR A 499 60.77 -26.34 10.24
C THR A 499 61.17 -24.87 10.10
N TYR A 500 60.75 -24.05 11.05
CA TYR A 500 61.12 -22.64 11.08
C TYR A 500 61.67 -22.22 12.45
N ALA A 501 62.49 -21.16 12.44
CA ALA A 501 62.95 -20.45 13.61
C ALA A 501 62.90 -18.93 13.36
N VAL A 502 62.36 -18.17 14.31
CA VAL A 502 62.33 -16.70 14.26
C VAL A 502 63.40 -16.15 15.19
N PHE A 503 64.17 -15.18 14.73
CA PHE A 503 65.27 -14.55 15.43
C PHE A 503 65.04 -13.05 15.59
N ASP A 504 65.38 -12.51 16.76
CA ASP A 504 65.48 -11.07 16.99
C ASP A 504 66.75 -10.48 16.35
N VAL A 505 66.90 -9.16 16.39
CA VAL A 505 68.09 -8.46 15.85
C VAL A 505 69.39 -8.82 16.57
N ALA A 506 69.33 -9.39 17.77
CA ALA A 506 70.49 -9.89 18.51
C ALA A 506 70.83 -11.35 18.15
N GLY A 507 70.10 -11.95 17.19
CA GLY A 507 70.29 -13.33 16.74
C GLY A 507 69.74 -14.39 17.69
N ARG A 508 68.92 -14.02 18.69
CA ARG A 508 68.31 -14.97 19.61
C ARG A 508 67.04 -15.54 19.00
N ALA A 509 66.88 -16.87 19.05
CA ALA A 509 65.67 -17.53 18.59
C ALA A 509 64.51 -17.23 19.55
N VAL A 510 63.49 -16.52 19.08
CA VAL A 510 62.30 -16.11 19.84
C VAL A 510 61.07 -16.98 19.57
N ALA A 511 61.07 -17.75 18.47
CA ALA A 511 60.04 -18.75 18.19
C ALA A 511 60.59 -19.88 17.30
N LYS A 512 60.01 -21.07 17.38
CA LYS A 512 60.27 -22.21 16.48
C LYS A 512 59.00 -22.99 16.23
N GLY A 513 58.92 -23.68 15.10
CA GLY A 513 57.81 -24.57 14.79
C GLY A 513 57.97 -25.25 13.44
N SER A 514 56.86 -25.73 12.89
CA SER A 514 56.79 -26.31 11.55
C SER A 514 55.66 -25.69 10.74
N VAL A 515 55.80 -25.77 9.42
CA VAL A 515 54.77 -25.40 8.43
C VAL A 515 54.56 -26.59 7.51
N THR A 516 53.33 -26.81 7.05
CA THR A 516 52.97 -27.84 6.07
C THR A 516 52.83 -27.25 4.68
N GLN A 517 52.65 -28.09 3.65
CA GLN A 517 52.32 -27.62 2.31
C GLN A 517 51.06 -26.72 2.34
N GLY A 518 51.11 -25.59 1.64
CA GLY A 518 50.03 -24.60 1.59
C GLY A 518 50.27 -23.38 2.47
N LEU A 519 49.18 -22.72 2.88
CA LEU A 519 49.22 -21.54 3.74
C LEU A 519 49.22 -21.95 5.21
N ASN A 520 50.12 -21.34 5.97
CA ASN A 520 50.28 -21.56 7.40
C ASN A 520 50.23 -20.22 8.11
N VAL A 521 49.45 -20.13 9.19
CA VAL A 521 49.48 -18.98 10.08
C VAL A 521 50.32 -19.36 11.29
N ILE A 522 51.38 -18.59 11.54
CA ILE A 522 52.25 -18.74 12.71
C ILE A 522 52.16 -17.49 13.57
N SER A 523 52.05 -17.68 14.88
CA SER A 523 51.92 -16.59 15.86
C SER A 523 53.14 -16.59 16.79
N PRO A 524 54.32 -16.17 16.30
CA PRO A 524 55.50 -16.10 17.14
C PRO A 524 55.23 -15.07 18.26
N ALA A 525 55.55 -15.42 19.51
CA ALA A 525 55.37 -14.54 20.66
C ALA A 525 56.42 -13.39 20.66
N LEU A 526 56.29 -12.47 19.72
CA LEU A 526 57.22 -11.34 19.52
C LEU A 526 56.97 -10.27 20.58
N SER A 527 57.96 -9.99 21.42
CA SER A 527 57.83 -9.12 22.60
C SER A 527 57.92 -7.62 22.31
N SER A 528 58.47 -7.20 21.17
CA SER A 528 58.69 -5.79 20.84
C SER A 528 58.46 -5.49 19.36
N ASN A 529 58.16 -4.24 19.03
CA ASN A 529 58.15 -3.78 17.64
C ASN A 529 59.59 -3.70 17.12
N GLY A 530 59.81 -4.01 15.85
CA GLY A 530 61.16 -4.06 15.27
C GLY A 530 61.34 -5.12 14.18
N ILE A 531 62.60 -5.28 13.77
CA ILE A 531 62.99 -6.19 12.67
C ILE A 531 63.27 -7.58 13.23
N TYR A 532 62.80 -8.60 12.52
CA TYR A 532 63.02 -10.01 12.82
C TYR A 532 63.45 -10.75 11.56
N LEU A 533 64.12 -11.89 11.77
CA LEU A 533 64.47 -12.85 10.72
C LEU A 533 63.72 -14.14 10.96
N ILE A 534 63.02 -14.66 9.96
CA ILE A 534 62.53 -16.04 9.99
C ILE A 534 63.42 -16.89 9.09
N GLN A 535 63.83 -18.04 9.60
CA GLN A 535 64.58 -19.04 8.88
C GLN A 535 63.74 -20.29 8.70
N PHE A 536 63.76 -20.89 7.51
CA PHE A 536 63.13 -22.16 7.17
C PHE A 536 64.19 -23.19 6.81
N GLU A 537 63.97 -24.46 7.18
CA GLU A 537 64.84 -25.57 6.81
C GLU A 537 64.05 -26.87 6.55
N ASN A 538 64.56 -27.73 5.66
CA ASN A 538 64.01 -29.05 5.34
C ASN A 538 65.04 -30.19 5.54
N GLY A 539 66.09 -29.93 6.31
CA GLY A 539 67.20 -30.87 6.55
C GLY A 539 68.30 -30.87 5.48
N ALA A 540 68.04 -30.35 4.27
CA ALA A 540 69.04 -30.24 3.20
C ALA A 540 69.43 -28.77 2.91
N GLU A 541 68.46 -27.86 2.95
CA GLU A 541 68.63 -26.47 2.56
C GLU A 541 68.04 -25.53 3.63
N ARG A 542 68.56 -24.29 3.65
CA ARG A 542 68.16 -23.24 4.59
C ARG A 542 67.86 -21.95 3.85
N TRP A 543 66.75 -21.31 4.20
CA TRP A 543 66.36 -20.01 3.66
C TRP A 543 66.02 -19.07 4.80
N ALA A 544 66.30 -17.78 4.62
CA ALA A 544 65.94 -16.76 5.59
C ALA A 544 65.22 -15.60 4.91
N GLU A 545 64.22 -15.06 5.58
CA GLU A 545 63.51 -13.86 5.18
C GLU A 545 63.38 -12.89 6.35
N LYS A 546 63.38 -11.60 6.03
CA LYS A 546 63.28 -10.52 7.01
C LYS A 546 61.86 -9.99 7.05
N PHE A 547 61.34 -9.71 8.24
CA PHE A 547 60.06 -9.02 8.43
C PHE A 547 60.12 -8.00 9.56
N SER A 548 59.15 -7.10 9.61
CA SER A 548 59.01 -6.09 10.66
C SER A 548 57.71 -6.29 11.42
N LYS A 549 57.77 -6.23 12.75
CA LYS A 549 56.58 -6.06 13.59
C LYS A 549 56.32 -4.57 13.79
N GLN A 550 55.10 -4.13 13.48
CA GLN A 550 54.62 -2.77 13.70
C GLN A 550 53.71 -2.68 14.93
#